data_AF-A0A9P6H739-F1
#
_entry.id   AF-A0A9P6H739-F1
#
_cell.length_a   1.000
_cell.length_b   1.000
_cell.length_c   1.000
_cell.angle_alpha   90.00
_cell.angle_beta   90.00
_cell.angle_gamma   90.00
#
_symmetry.space_group_name_H-M   'P 1'
#
loop_
_entity.id
_entity.type
_entity.pdbx_description
1 polymer ?
#
loop_
_entity_poly.entity_id
_entity_poly.type
_entity_poly.pdbx_seq_one_letter_code
_entity_poly.pdbx_strand_id
1 'polypeptide(L)' 'ERKIMHSTHDKYFINLHALHNAWRLREVLPRNLTEPVPYVDNREEFHHTMARKLQKANPKKRARA' A
#
# COMPACT_ATOMS: atom_id res chain seq x y z
N GLU A 1 -9.80 -36.79 -5.56
CA GLU A 1 -10.48 -35.65 -4.89
C GLU A 1 -9.46 -34.79 -4.17
N ARG A 2 -9.48 -33.46 -4.32
CA ARG A 2 -8.62 -32.53 -3.58
C ARG A 2 -9.44 -31.94 -2.42
N LYS A 3 -9.10 -32.30 -1.18
CA LYS A 3 -9.72 -31.76 0.03
C LYS A 3 -8.92 -30.53 0.50
N ILE A 4 -9.62 -29.43 0.74
CA ILE A 4 -9.06 -28.25 1.37
C ILE A 4 -8.98 -28.55 2.87
N MET A 5 -7.77 -28.58 3.43
CA MET A 5 -7.56 -28.78 4.85
C MET A 5 -7.29 -27.43 5.51
N HIS A 6 -8.03 -27.12 6.57
CA HIS A 6 -7.74 -25.97 7.41
C HIS A 6 -6.52 -26.30 8.27
N SER A 7 -5.43 -25.54 8.09
CA SER A 7 -4.29 -25.55 9.01
C SER A 7 -4.33 -24.30 9.88
N THR A 8 -4.00 -24.46 11.16
CA THR A 8 -3.75 -23.34 12.05
C THR A 8 -2.44 -22.67 11.61
N HIS A 9 -2.48 -21.36 11.45
CA HIS A 9 -1.29 -20.58 11.12
C HIS A 9 -0.91 -19.72 12.32
N ASP A 10 0.38 -19.67 12.63
CA ASP A 10 0.89 -18.85 13.73
C ASP A 10 1.34 -17.45 13.26
N LYS A 11 1.34 -17.22 11.94
CA LYS A 11 1.81 -15.98 11.31
C LYS A 11 0.78 -15.49 10.31
N TYR A 12 0.44 -14.21 10.41
CA TYR A 12 -0.55 -13.55 9.57
C TYR A 12 0.04 -12.26 8.99
N PHE A 13 -0.30 -11.97 7.73
CA PHE A 13 -0.01 -10.68 7.11
C PHE A 13 -1.19 -9.74 7.33
N ILE A 14 -0.92 -8.57 7.92
CA ILE A 14 -1.92 -7.53 8.12
C ILE A 14 -1.66 -6.42 7.10
N ASN A 15 -2.65 -6.15 6.23
CA ASN A 15 -2.58 -5.01 5.33
C ASN A 15 -3.03 -3.74 6.08
N LEU A 16 -2.07 -2.99 6.62
CA LEU A 16 -2.35 -1.74 7.33
C LEU A 16 -3.03 -0.68 6.45
N HIS A 17 -2.84 -0.68 5.13
CA HIS A 17 -3.48 0.27 4.22
C HIS A 17 -4.98 0.01 4.01
N ALA A 18 -5.45 -1.22 4.23
CA ALA A 18 -6.85 -1.58 4.08
C ALA A 18 -7.70 -1.18 5.31
N LEU A 19 -7.07 -0.76 6.41
CA LEU A 19 -7.74 -0.47 7.67
C LEU A 19 -7.90 1.04 7.86
N HIS A 20 -9.15 1.49 8.02
CA HIS A 20 -9.48 2.90 8.25
C HIS A 20 -8.82 3.44 9.54
N ASN A 21 -8.67 2.60 10.56
CA ASN A 21 -8.08 2.94 11.86
C ASN A 21 -6.74 2.22 12.11
N ALA A 22 -5.92 2.06 11.06
CA ALA A 22 -4.62 1.38 11.16
C ALA A 22 -3.68 1.97 12.23
N TRP A 23 -3.90 3.23 12.62
CA TRP A 23 -3.16 3.88 13.68
C TRP A 23 -3.29 3.16 15.04
N ARG A 24 -4.46 2.58 15.35
CA ARG A 24 -4.66 1.81 16.60
C ARG A 24 -3.78 0.58 16.69
N LEU A 25 -3.48 -0.05 15.54
CA LEU A 25 -2.55 -1.19 15.51
C LEU A 25 -1.12 -0.79 15.90
N ARG A 26 -0.74 0.47 15.67
CA ARG A 26 0.57 0.99 16.07
C ARG A 26 0.70 1.19 17.58
N GLU A 27 -0.42 1.22 18.31
CA GLU A 27 -0.43 1.32 19.78
C GLU A 27 -0.14 -0.03 20.45
N VAL A 28 -0.47 -1.14 19.77
CA VAL A 28 -0.36 -2.50 20.32
C VAL A 28 0.75 -3.33 19.68
N LEU A 29 1.13 -3.04 18.43
CA LEU A 29 2.19 -3.76 17.73
C LEU A 29 3.55 -3.09 17.91
N PRO A 30 4.65 -3.87 17.93
CA PRO A 30 6.01 -3.35 17.93
C PRO A 30 6.26 -2.32 16.83
N ARG A 31 7.03 -1.27 17.16
CA ARG A 31 7.29 -0.16 16.23
C ARG A 31 8.03 -0.61 14.97
N ASN A 32 8.98 -1.52 15.08
CA ASN A 32 9.74 -2.09 13.96
C ASN A 32 8.85 -2.83 12.94
N LEU A 33 7.62 -3.21 13.30
CA LEU A 33 6.67 -3.85 12.39
C LEU A 33 5.67 -2.87 11.76
N THR A 34 5.59 -1.65 12.29
CA THR A 34 4.55 -0.68 11.89
C THR A 34 5.11 0.68 11.47
N GLU A 35 6.42 0.87 11.57
CA GLU A 35 7.08 2.09 11.14
C GLU A 35 6.97 2.28 9.64
N PRO A 36 6.68 3.51 9.17
CA PRO A 36 6.67 3.79 7.74
C PRO A 36 8.03 3.51 7.11
N VAL A 37 8.05 2.71 6.06
CA VAL A 37 9.23 2.50 5.22
C VAL A 37 9.13 3.40 4.00
N PRO A 38 10.21 4.10 3.58
CA PRO A 38 10.23 4.83 2.33
C PRO A 38 9.79 3.93 1.18
N TYR A 39 8.74 4.36 0.46
CA TYR A 39 8.26 3.62 -0.71
C TYR A 39 9.24 3.74 -1.90
N VAL A 40 9.96 4.87 -1.97
CA VAL A 40 10.97 5.16 -2.99
C VAL A 40 12.15 5.86 -2.35
N ASP A 41 13.34 5.57 -2.85
CA ASP A 41 14.59 6.17 -2.35
C ASP A 41 14.67 7.66 -2.70
N ASN A 42 14.39 8.01 -3.97
CA ASN A 42 14.33 9.39 -4.43
C ASN A 42 12.88 9.83 -4.67
N ARG A 43 12.28 10.43 -3.64
CA ARG A 43 10.90 10.93 -3.67
C ARG A 43 10.68 11.99 -4.75
N GLU A 44 11.65 12.87 -4.97
CA GLU A 44 11.52 13.99 -5.92
C GLU A 44 11.47 13.47 -7.36
N GLU A 45 12.42 12.60 -7.73
CA GLU A 45 12.45 12.00 -9.06
C GLU A 45 11.19 11.17 -9.34
N PHE A 46 10.71 10.41 -8.34
CA PHE A 46 9.47 9.66 -8.45
C PHE A 46 8.27 10.58 -8.71
N HIS A 47 8.17 11.70 -7.99
CA HIS A 47 7.12 12.68 -8.20
C HIS A 47 7.17 13.32 -9.58
N HIS A 48 8.35 13.73 -10.06
CA HIS A 48 8.50 14.27 -11.42
C HIS A 48 8.09 13.24 -12.48
N THR A 49 8.46 11.97 -12.27
CA THR A 49 8.09 10.88 -13.17
C THR A 49 6.58 10.67 -13.20
N MET A 50 5.91 10.67 -12.04
CA MET A 50 4.46 10.55 -11.96
C MET A 50 3.75 11.75 -12.60
N ALA A 51 4.21 12.97 -12.31
CA ALA A 51 3.65 14.19 -12.89
C ALA A 51 3.73 14.16 -14.43
N ARG A 52 4.87 13.78 -14.99
CA ARG A 52 5.07 13.66 -16.44
C ARG A 52 4.13 12.62 -17.07
N LYS A 53 3.90 11.48 -16.40
CA LYS A 53 2.92 10.46 -16.85
C LYS A 53 1.50 11.02 -16.85
N LEU A 54 1.11 11.69 -15.77
CA LEU A 54 -0.23 12.26 -15.61
C LEU A 54 -0.51 13.40 -16.57
N GLN A 55 0.47 14.27 -16.86
CA GLN A 55 0.32 15.33 -17.87
C GLN A 55 -0.08 14.78 -19.24
N LYS A 56 0.45 13.62 -19.64
CA LYS A 56 0.06 12.95 -20.90
C LYS A 56 -1.31 12.29 -20.83
N ALA A 57 -1.66 11.70 -19.69
CA ALA A 57 -2.91 10.92 -19.53
C ALA A 57 -4.15 11.79 -19.23
N ASN A 58 -3.98 12.88 -18.49
CA ASN A 58 -5.07 13.73 -18.01
C ASN A 58 -5.91 14.38 -19.12
N PRO A 59 -5.34 14.88 -20.24
CA PRO A 59 -6.14 15.41 -21.35
C PRO A 59 -7.15 14.38 -21.90
N LYS A 60 -6.71 13.13 -22.09
CA LYS A 60 -7.57 12.03 -22.53
C LYS A 60 -8.67 11.69 -21.52
N LYS A 61 -8.37 11.80 -20.22
CA LYS A 61 -9.35 11.57 -19.15
C LYS A 61 -10.39 12.70 -19.08
N ARG A 62 -9.95 13.96 -19.23
CA ARG A 62 -10.83 15.14 -19.23
C ARG A 62 -11.74 15.18 -20.45
N ALA A 63 -11.28 14.73 -21.61
CA ALA A 63 -12.10 14.64 -22.82
C ALA A 63 -13.21 13.56 -22.77
N ARG A 64 -13.20 12.69 -21.74
CA ARG A 64 -14.19 11.61 -21.53
C ARG A 64 -15.19 11.91 -20.41
N ALA A 65 -15.03 13.02 -19.71
CA ALA A 65 -15.91 13.47 -18.62
C ALA A 65 -16.84 14.56 -19.17
#